data_AF-A0A7R9FAG3-F1
#
_entry.id   AF-A0A7R9FAG3-F1
#
_cell.length_a   1.000
_cell.length_b   1.000
_cell.length_c   1.000
_cell.angle_alpha   90.00
_cell.angle_beta   90.00
_cell.angle_gamma   90.00
#
_symmetry.space_group_name_H-M   'P 1'
#
loop_
_entity.id
_entity.type
_entity.pdbx_description
1 polymer ?
#
loop_
_entity_poly.entity_id
_entity_poly.type
_entity_poly.pdbx_seq_one_letter_code
_entity_poly.pdbx_strand_id
1 'polypeptide(L)'
;HTWVHIHIIIIIIIIIIIIIIIIIIIIIIIIIIIIIIIIIIIIIIIIIIIIIIIIICIICKLLLPDTMLFSVDKMSVPVFTLSLGCRVLPGCVTVAKFDGSHCCLAAATIADKVVIHSPHHHNGLLGRVGFGSTQSTQELSTLNMSQSVTALCAGVLDPSTDKDMLVVGTATSLLAYNVDTNMELFYREVSIM
;
A
#
# COMPACT_ATOMS: atom_id res chain seq x y z
N HIS A 1 -98.73 -18.23 12.70
CA HIS A 1 -98.02 -17.91 11.44
C HIS A 1 -96.78 -17.04 11.66
N THR A 2 -96.83 -16.00 12.51
CA THR A 2 -95.71 -15.07 12.76
C THR A 2 -94.44 -15.71 13.32
N TRP A 3 -94.55 -16.66 14.25
CA TRP A 3 -93.41 -17.37 14.85
C TRP A 3 -92.54 -18.12 13.83
N VAL A 4 -93.14 -18.73 12.81
CA VAL A 4 -92.41 -19.47 11.77
C VAL A 4 -91.55 -18.53 10.90
N HIS A 5 -92.07 -17.34 10.57
CA HIS A 5 -91.32 -16.34 9.81
C HIS A 5 -90.10 -15.82 10.59
N ILE A 6 -90.22 -15.65 11.91
CA ILE A 6 -89.11 -15.20 12.78
C ILE A 6 -87.98 -16.25 12.79
N HIS A 7 -88.30 -17.54 12.93
CA HIS A 7 -87.29 -18.60 12.89
C HIS A 7 -86.56 -18.67 11.54
N ILE A 8 -87.27 -18.52 10.43
CA ILE A 8 -86.66 -18.51 9.09
C ILE A 8 -85.68 -17.34 8.94
N ILE A 9 -86.05 -16.13 9.41
CA ILE A 9 -85.18 -14.95 9.36
C ILE A 9 -83.89 -15.19 10.16
N ILE A 10 -84.00 -15.75 11.37
CA ILE A 10 -82.84 -16.07 12.22
C ILE A 10 -81.90 -17.05 11.50
N ILE A 11 -82.43 -18.11 10.89
CA ILE A 11 -81.63 -19.09 10.14
C ILE A 11 -80.89 -18.42 8.98
N ILE A 12 -81.56 -17.55 8.21
CA ILE A 12 -80.94 -16.82 7.10
C ILE A 12 -79.80 -15.93 7.60
N ILE A 13 -80.00 -15.20 8.70
CA ILE A 13 -78.97 -14.36 9.32
C ILE A 13 -77.75 -15.19 9.73
N ILE A 14 -77.97 -16.36 10.37
CA ILE A 14 -76.89 -17.26 10.77
C ILE A 14 -76.11 -17.75 9.54
N ILE A 15 -76.79 -18.14 8.47
CA ILE A 15 -76.14 -18.58 7.22
C ILE A 15 -75.28 -17.45 6.63
N ILE A 16 -75.80 -16.22 6.58
CA ILE A 16 -75.06 -15.05 6.09
C ILE A 16 -73.80 -14.81 6.93
N ILE A 17 -73.91 -14.88 8.26
CA ILE A 17 -72.76 -14.72 9.18
C ILE A 17 -71.72 -15.81 8.91
N ILE A 18 -72.13 -17.07 8.75
CA ILE A 18 -71.21 -18.18 8.44
C ILE A 18 -70.49 -17.94 7.10
N ILE A 19 -71.21 -17.51 6.06
CA ILE A 19 -70.62 -17.20 4.75
C ILE A 19 -69.59 -16.07 4.87
N ILE A 20 -69.91 -15.00 5.61
CA ILE A 20 -68.99 -13.88 5.84
C ILE A 20 -67.73 -14.37 6.57
N ILE A 21 -67.86 -15.21 7.60
CA ILE A 21 -66.72 -15.78 8.34
C ILE A 21 -65.85 -16.62 7.39
N ILE A 22 -66.45 -17.47 6.55
CA ILE A 22 -65.72 -18.29 5.57
C ILE A 22 -64.95 -17.39 4.58
N ILE A 23 -65.59 -16.33 4.06
CA ILE A 23 -64.94 -15.38 3.15
C ILE A 23 -63.75 -14.70 3.84
N ILE A 24 -63.91 -14.25 5.09
CA ILE A 24 -62.83 -13.63 5.87
C ILE A 24 -61.67 -14.62 6.06
N ILE A 25 -61.95 -15.88 6.40
CA ILE A 25 -60.93 -16.93 6.55
C ILE A 25 -60.18 -17.14 5.24
N ILE A 26 -60.89 -17.23 4.11
CA ILE A 26 -60.27 -17.39 2.78
C ILE A 26 -59.38 -16.20 2.46
N ILE A 27 -59.82 -14.96 2.71
CA ILE A 27 -59.02 -13.75 2.51
C ILE A 27 -57.75 -13.78 3.36
N ILE A 28 -57.86 -14.15 4.64
CA ILE A 28 -56.72 -14.29 5.55
C ILE A 28 -55.72 -15.32 5.02
N ILE A 29 -56.20 -16.49 4.56
CA ILE A 29 -55.36 -17.54 3.98
C ILE A 29 -54.63 -17.02 2.73
N ILE A 30 -55.33 -16.32 1.84
CA ILE A 30 -54.74 -15.72 0.63
C ILE A 30 -53.64 -14.71 1.02
N ILE A 31 -53.90 -13.84 1.99
CA ILE A 31 -52.92 -12.86 2.48
C ILE A 31 -51.68 -13.57 3.04
N ILE A 32 -51.86 -14.62 3.85
CA ILE A 32 -50.75 -15.41 4.40
C ILE A 32 -49.92 -16.05 3.27
N ILE A 33 -50.57 -16.63 2.26
CA ILE A 33 -49.88 -17.22 1.10
C ILE A 33 -49.07 -16.15 0.35
N ILE A 34 -49.64 -14.97 0.11
CA ILE A 34 -48.94 -13.86 -0.54
C ILE A 34 -47.71 -13.44 0.27
N ILE A 35 -47.84 -13.29 1.59
CA ILE A 35 -46.72 -12.94 2.47
C ILE A 35 -45.61 -14.01 2.40
N ILE A 36 -45.97 -15.30 2.45
CA ILE A 36 -45.00 -16.39 2.32
C ILE A 36 -44.26 -16.33 0.99
N ILE A 37 -44.98 -16.10 -0.12
CA ILE A 37 -44.37 -15.97 -1.46
C ILE A 37 -43.39 -14.79 -1.50
N ILE A 38 -43.77 -13.63 -0.94
CA ILE A 38 -42.88 -12.45 -0.88
C ILE A 38 -41.61 -12.77 -0.09
N ILE A 39 -41.73 -13.42 1.07
CA ILE A 39 -40.58 -13.82 1.89
C ILE A 39 -39.65 -14.76 1.11
N ILE A 40 -40.19 -15.75 0.42
CA ILE A 40 -39.41 -16.68 -0.41
C ILE A 40 -38.66 -15.93 -1.51
N ILE A 41 -39.31 -14.99 -2.20
CA ILE A 41 -38.67 -14.17 -3.25
C ILE A 41 -37.51 -13.36 -2.67
N ILE A 42 -37.69 -12.72 -1.51
CA ILE A 42 -36.64 -11.94 -0.84
C ILE A 42 -35.43 -12.83 -0.50
N ILE A 43 -35.66 -14.03 0.05
CA ILE A 43 -34.60 -14.99 0.37
C ILE A 43 -33.82 -15.38 -0.88
N ILE A 44 -34.50 -15.68 -1.99
CA ILE A 44 -33.87 -16.01 -3.27
C ILE A 44 -33.00 -14.86 -3.77
N ILE A 45 -33.48 -13.62 -3.71
CA ILE A 45 -32.72 -12.43 -4.11
C ILE A 45 -31.44 -12.28 -3.28
N ILE A 46 -31.54 -12.45 -1.96
CA ILE A 46 -30.37 -12.38 -1.06
C ILE A 46 -29.32 -13.43 -1.42
N ILE A 47 -29.74 -14.67 -1.67
CA ILE A 47 -28.83 -15.76 -2.06
C ILE A 47 -28.13 -15.42 -3.38
N ILE A 48 -28.84 -14.90 -4.37
CA ILE A 48 -28.26 -14.48 -5.66
C ILE A 48 -27.21 -13.39 -5.46
N ILE A 49 -27.50 -12.37 -4.63
CA ILE A 49 -26.55 -11.29 -4.33
C ILE A 49 -25.28 -11.85 -3.66
N ILE A 50 -25.42 -12.75 -2.69
CA ILE A 50 -24.27 -13.38 -2.02
C ILE A 50 -23.41 -14.15 -3.02
N ILE A 51 -24.03 -14.93 -3.92
CA ILE A 51 -23.30 -15.67 -4.97
C ILE A 51 -22.54 -14.70 -5.89
N ILE A 52 -23.17 -13.61 -6.32
CA ILE A 52 -22.52 -12.58 -7.16
C ILE A 52 -21.30 -11.99 -6.44
N ILE A 53 -21.44 -11.63 -5.15
CA ILE A 53 -20.32 -11.10 -4.35
C ILE A 53 -19.18 -12.11 -4.27
N ILE A 54 -19.47 -13.39 -4.01
CA ILE A 54 -18.45 -14.44 -3.95
C ILE A 54 -17.73 -14.57 -5.30
N ILE A 55 -18.47 -14.58 -6.42
CA ILE A 55 -17.91 -14.64 -7.76
C ILE A 55 -16.99 -13.43 -8.01
N ILE A 56 -17.44 -12.22 -7.67
CA ILE A 56 -16.62 -11.00 -7.79
C ILE A 56 -15.35 -11.12 -6.95
N CYS A 57 -15.43 -11.57 -5.69
CA CYS A 57 -14.26 -11.76 -4.83
C CYS A 57 -13.25 -12.75 -5.43
N ILE A 58 -13.73 -13.87 -5.99
CA ILE A 58 -12.89 -14.88 -6.64
C ILE A 58 -12.23 -14.29 -7.89
N ILE A 59 -13.00 -13.59 -8.73
CA ILE A 59 -12.51 -12.92 -9.94
C ILE A 59 -11.46 -11.86 -9.58
N CYS A 60 -11.71 -11.00 -8.59
CA CYS A 60 -10.74 -10.02 -8.11
C CYS A 60 -9.44 -10.68 -7.66
N LYS A 61 -9.52 -11.79 -6.93
CA LYS A 61 -8.34 -12.53 -6.48
C LYS A 61 -7.59 -13.20 -7.63
N LEU A 62 -8.28 -13.60 -8.70
CA LEU A 62 -7.66 -14.20 -9.90
C LEU A 62 -7.03 -13.15 -10.83
N LEU A 63 -7.62 -11.96 -10.95
CA LEU A 63 -7.14 -10.90 -11.83
C LEU A 63 -6.05 -10.01 -11.22
N LEU A 64 -5.96 -9.94 -9.89
CA LEU A 64 -4.87 -9.26 -9.19
C LEU A 64 -3.78 -10.31 -8.91
N PRO A 65 -2.70 -10.40 -9.72
CA PRO A 65 -1.55 -11.20 -9.34
C PRO A 65 -1.07 -10.74 -7.96
N ASP A 66 -0.57 -11.68 -7.15
CA ASP A 66 -0.04 -11.48 -5.78
C ASP A 66 1.09 -10.43 -5.67
N THR A 67 1.39 -9.70 -6.75
CA THR A 67 2.37 -8.64 -6.85
C THR A 67 1.85 -7.26 -6.39
N MET A 68 0.55 -7.11 -6.09
CA MET A 68 -0.05 -5.80 -5.72
C MET A 68 -0.81 -5.78 -4.38
N LEU A 69 -0.99 -6.92 -3.71
CA LEU A 69 -1.46 -6.92 -2.33
C LEU A 69 -0.29 -6.61 -1.40
N PHE A 70 -0.25 -5.36 -0.91
CA PHE A 70 0.51 -5.00 0.29
C PHE A 70 0.36 -6.11 1.33
N SER A 71 1.45 -6.85 1.54
CA SER A 71 1.60 -7.76 2.67
C SER A 71 1.44 -6.94 3.94
N VAL A 72 0.23 -6.96 4.51
CA VAL A 72 0.01 -6.53 5.88
C VAL A 72 0.69 -7.58 6.78
N ASP A 73 1.93 -7.26 7.13
CA ASP A 73 2.68 -7.70 8.30
C ASP A 73 2.76 -9.22 8.56
N LYS A 74 3.55 -9.93 7.76
CA LYS A 74 4.60 -10.73 8.41
C LYS A 74 5.74 -9.76 8.68
N MET A 75 5.63 -9.02 9.79
CA MET A 75 6.62 -8.05 10.22
C MET A 75 7.96 -8.77 10.41
N SER A 76 8.80 -8.76 9.38
CA SER A 76 10.16 -9.25 9.47
C SER A 76 10.87 -8.35 10.47
N VAL A 77 11.36 -8.94 11.56
CA VAL A 77 12.24 -8.20 12.47
C VAL A 77 13.42 -7.70 11.63
N PRO A 78 13.74 -6.39 11.65
CA PRO A 78 14.88 -5.88 10.91
C PRO A 78 16.13 -6.64 11.35
N VAL A 79 16.84 -7.23 10.39
CA VAL A 79 18.09 -7.98 10.66
C VAL A 79 19.15 -7.03 11.26
N PHE A 80 19.11 -5.76 10.89
CA PHE A 80 19.91 -4.70 11.47
C PHE A 80 19.17 -3.37 11.43
N THR A 81 19.57 -2.45 12.31
CA THR A 81 19.11 -1.06 12.34
C THR A 81 20.33 -0.15 12.40
N LEU A 82 20.35 0.88 11.56
CA LEU A 82 21.44 1.86 11.50
C LEU A 82 20.87 3.27 11.67
N SER A 83 21.58 4.12 12.43
CA SER A 83 21.28 5.55 12.56
C SER A 83 22.39 6.37 11.92
N LEU A 84 22.06 7.12 10.87
CA LEU A 84 23.00 7.97 10.10
C LEU A 84 23.27 9.33 10.77
N GLY A 85 22.53 9.70 11.81
CA GLY A 85 22.69 11.00 12.50
C GLY A 85 22.35 12.24 11.66
N CYS A 86 21.77 12.07 10.46
CA CYS A 86 21.37 13.14 9.56
C CYS A 86 19.96 12.90 9.00
N ARG A 87 19.32 13.98 8.51
CA ARG A 87 18.03 13.89 7.81
C ARG A 87 18.27 13.69 6.31
N VAL A 88 17.85 12.53 5.81
CA VAL A 88 17.95 12.14 4.40
C VAL A 88 16.79 12.72 3.58
N LEU A 89 17.06 13.02 2.31
CA LEU A 89 16.05 13.49 1.36
C LEU A 89 15.25 12.29 0.80
N PRO A 90 13.90 12.36 0.78
CA PRO A 90 13.07 11.33 0.16
C PRO A 90 13.45 11.11 -1.31
N GLY A 91 13.54 9.86 -1.75
CA GLY A 91 13.86 9.50 -3.13
C GLY A 91 15.32 9.74 -3.55
N CYS A 92 16.17 10.30 -2.68
CA CYS A 92 17.58 10.57 -2.97
C CYS A 92 18.50 9.65 -2.14
N VAL A 93 18.26 8.34 -2.24
CA VAL A 93 19.01 7.30 -1.55
C VAL A 93 19.32 6.17 -2.54
N THR A 94 20.55 5.66 -2.54
CA THR A 94 20.97 4.55 -3.40
C THR A 94 21.93 3.62 -2.67
N VAL A 95 22.02 2.38 -3.13
CA VAL A 95 22.99 1.38 -2.66
C VAL A 95 23.88 0.99 -3.84
N ALA A 96 25.19 0.95 -3.63
CA ALA A 96 26.16 0.72 -4.70
C ALA A 96 27.49 0.20 -4.19
N LYS A 97 28.27 -0.44 -5.07
CA LYS A 97 29.62 -0.94 -4.81
C LYS A 97 30.66 0.01 -5.36
N PHE A 98 30.94 1.08 -4.62
CA PHE A 98 31.89 2.10 -5.07
C PHE A 98 33.33 1.58 -5.19
N ASP A 99 33.75 0.67 -4.31
CA ASP A 99 35.06 -0.01 -4.37
C ASP A 99 35.05 -1.25 -5.31
N GLY A 100 33.89 -1.58 -5.89
CA GLY A 100 33.66 -2.73 -6.75
C GLY A 100 33.35 -4.04 -6.01
N SER A 101 33.43 -4.07 -4.68
CA SER A 101 33.28 -5.31 -3.89
C SER A 101 32.21 -5.22 -2.80
N HIS A 102 32.15 -4.10 -2.06
CA HIS A 102 31.31 -3.96 -0.88
C HIS A 102 30.17 -2.97 -1.13
N CYS A 103 28.95 -3.36 -0.74
CA CYS A 103 27.79 -2.48 -0.83
C CYS A 103 27.85 -1.36 0.21
N CYS A 104 27.70 -0.14 -0.28
CA CYS A 104 27.64 1.09 0.50
C CYS A 104 26.27 1.73 0.32
N LEU A 105 25.80 2.46 1.33
CA LEU A 105 24.60 3.28 1.24
C LEU A 105 25.01 4.73 0.97
N ALA A 106 24.49 5.34 -0.08
CA ALA A 106 24.63 6.77 -0.34
C ALA A 106 23.28 7.47 -0.18
N ALA A 107 23.24 8.59 0.53
CA ALA A 107 22.02 9.35 0.76
C ALA A 107 22.29 10.85 0.69
N ALA A 108 21.48 11.58 -0.07
CA ALA A 108 21.48 13.04 -0.01
C ALA A 108 20.77 13.50 1.27
N THR A 109 21.25 14.59 1.84
CA THR A 109 20.73 15.16 3.09
C THR A 109 20.15 16.55 2.85
N ILE A 110 19.30 17.01 3.76
CA ILE A 110 18.72 18.36 3.72
C ILE A 110 19.77 19.50 3.87
N ALA A 111 21.02 19.15 4.18
CA ALA A 111 22.11 20.10 4.36
C ALA A 111 23.00 20.20 3.10
N ASP A 112 22.47 19.83 1.93
CA ASP A 112 23.16 19.83 0.64
C ASP A 112 24.47 19.01 0.65
N LYS A 113 24.42 17.86 1.32
CA LYS A 113 25.52 16.89 1.37
C LYS A 113 25.03 15.52 0.97
N VAL A 114 25.89 14.76 0.30
CA VAL A 114 25.70 13.32 0.12
C VAL A 114 26.55 12.59 1.16
N VAL A 115 25.92 11.82 2.03
CA VAL A 115 26.61 10.94 2.98
C VAL A 115 26.74 9.55 2.38
N ILE A 116 27.88 8.91 2.59
CA ILE A 116 28.15 7.54 2.14
C ILE A 116 28.55 6.73 3.36
N HIS A 117 27.72 5.75 3.69
CA HIS A 117 27.96 4.78 4.75
C HIS A 117 28.51 3.49 4.15
N SER A 118 29.67 3.06 4.62
CA SER A 118 30.27 1.78 4.24
C SER A 118 30.67 0.98 5.48
N PRO A 119 29.97 -0.13 5.80
CA PRO A 119 30.32 -0.98 6.94
C PRO A 119 31.73 -1.59 6.84
N HIS A 120 32.29 -1.64 5.62
CA HIS A 120 33.56 -2.29 5.33
C HIS A 120 34.70 -1.29 5.13
N HIS A 121 34.39 0.01 5.04
CA HIS A 121 35.39 1.06 4.91
C HIS A 121 35.84 1.50 6.31
N HIS A 122 36.87 0.85 6.83
CA HIS A 122 37.54 1.33 8.02
C HIS A 122 38.39 2.53 7.63
N ASN A 123 38.03 3.72 8.13
CA ASN A 123 38.78 4.95 7.97
C ASN A 123 40.08 4.89 8.82
N GLY A 124 40.94 3.91 8.52
CA GLY A 124 42.20 3.65 9.17
C GLY A 124 43.31 4.48 8.55
N LEU A 125 43.30 5.79 8.80
CA LEU A 125 44.45 6.69 8.93
C LEU A 125 43.97 8.14 8.84
N LEU A 126 44.34 8.97 9.83
CA LEU A 126 44.21 10.44 9.90
C LEU A 126 42.84 11.00 10.36
N GLY A 127 42.77 11.43 11.63
CA GLY A 127 41.79 12.45 12.04
C GLY A 127 41.19 12.32 13.44
N ARG A 128 41.97 12.66 14.47
CA ARG A 128 41.56 13.12 15.82
C ARG A 128 40.42 12.34 16.52
N VAL A 129 40.81 11.58 17.53
CA VAL A 129 39.96 11.11 18.64
C VAL A 129 39.29 12.33 19.30
N GLY A 130 38.03 12.58 18.96
CA GLY A 130 37.11 13.38 19.76
C GLY A 130 36.31 12.45 20.66
N PHE A 131 36.55 12.51 21.97
CA PHE A 131 35.72 11.87 22.98
C PHE A 131 34.25 12.32 22.80
N GLY A 132 33.37 11.42 22.37
CA GLY A 132 31.92 11.66 22.35
C GLY A 132 31.13 11.24 21.10
N SER A 133 31.75 10.66 20.06
CA SER A 133 31.00 10.17 18.89
C SER A 133 30.61 8.69 19.04
N THR A 134 29.33 8.39 18.82
CA THR A 134 28.81 7.02 18.71
C THR A 134 29.51 6.32 17.54
N GLN A 135 29.83 5.02 17.68
CA GLN A 135 30.56 4.23 16.68
C GLN A 135 29.97 4.35 15.24
N SER A 136 28.67 4.63 15.11
CA SER A 136 27.96 4.81 13.83
C SER A 136 28.39 6.01 12.97
N THR A 137 29.04 7.03 13.53
CA THR A 137 29.47 8.22 12.76
C THR A 137 30.88 8.11 12.19
N GLN A 138 31.66 7.10 12.57
CA GLN A 138 33.04 6.93 12.08
C GLN A 138 33.12 6.28 10.69
N GLU A 139 32.02 5.67 10.23
CA GLU A 139 31.90 4.96 8.94
C GLU A 139 31.21 5.80 7.85
N LEU A 140 31.02 7.11 8.10
CA LEU A 140 30.35 8.04 7.20
C LEU A 140 31.38 8.94 6.50
N SER A 141 31.50 8.77 5.19
CA SER A 141 32.15 9.75 4.32
C SER A 141 31.11 10.73 3.79
N THR A 142 31.54 11.94 3.43
CA THR A 142 30.61 13.01 3.01
C THR A 142 31.15 13.78 1.82
N LEU A 143 30.31 13.91 0.79
CA LEU A 143 30.51 14.76 -0.36
C LEU A 143 29.68 16.03 -0.19
N ASN A 144 30.34 17.19 -0.21
CA ASN A 144 29.65 18.48 -0.11
C ASN A 144 29.19 18.93 -1.50
N MET A 145 27.92 19.30 -1.61
CA MET A 145 27.36 19.85 -2.83
C MET A 145 27.21 21.36 -2.70
N SER A 146 27.44 22.08 -3.79
CA SER A 146 27.26 23.54 -3.86
C SER A 146 25.79 23.95 -4.08
N GLN A 147 24.95 23.00 -4.49
CA GLN A 147 23.54 23.19 -4.79
C GLN A 147 22.72 22.03 -4.21
N SER A 148 21.44 22.29 -3.98
CA SER A 148 20.53 21.27 -3.48
C SER A 148 20.37 20.10 -4.45
N VAL A 149 20.55 18.90 -3.89
CA VAL A 149 20.42 17.63 -4.60
C VAL A 149 18.94 17.33 -4.84
N THR A 150 18.58 17.04 -6.08
CA THR A 150 17.21 16.69 -6.51
C THR A 150 17.11 15.24 -6.96
N ALA A 151 18.22 14.62 -7.34
CA ALA A 151 18.28 13.23 -7.74
C ALA A 151 19.61 12.60 -7.35
N LEU A 152 19.57 11.32 -6.97
CA LEU A 152 20.74 10.52 -6.65
C LEU A 152 20.58 9.13 -7.25
N CYS A 153 21.55 8.69 -8.05
CA CYS A 153 21.62 7.30 -8.51
C CYS A 153 23.07 6.82 -8.55
N ALA A 154 23.27 5.52 -8.67
CA ALA A 154 24.59 4.94 -8.82
C ALA A 154 24.55 3.73 -9.74
N GLY A 155 25.67 3.45 -10.39
CA GLY A 155 25.82 2.31 -11.28
C GLY A 155 27.13 2.37 -12.07
N VAL A 156 27.42 1.29 -12.80
CA VAL A 156 28.61 1.18 -13.64
C VAL A 156 28.49 2.13 -14.84
N LEU A 157 29.35 3.16 -14.88
CA LEU A 157 29.51 4.06 -16.04
C LEU A 157 30.70 3.68 -16.92
N ASP A 158 31.72 3.05 -16.34
CA ASP A 158 32.87 2.51 -17.07
C ASP A 158 32.79 0.98 -17.08
N PRO A 159 32.45 0.36 -18.23
CA PRO A 159 32.29 -1.09 -18.33
C PRO A 159 33.61 -1.86 -18.16
N SER A 160 34.75 -1.19 -18.09
CA SER A 160 36.04 -1.83 -17.80
C SER A 160 36.26 -2.08 -16.30
N THR A 161 35.39 -1.55 -15.44
CA THR A 161 35.48 -1.70 -13.99
C THR A 161 34.18 -2.24 -13.40
N ASP A 162 34.27 -3.01 -12.31
CA ASP A 162 33.10 -3.44 -11.53
C ASP A 162 32.64 -2.38 -10.51
N LYS A 163 33.19 -1.16 -10.59
CA LYS A 163 32.92 -0.07 -9.65
C LYS A 163 31.70 0.72 -10.09
N ASP A 164 30.76 0.89 -9.16
CA ASP A 164 29.67 1.83 -9.35
C ASP A 164 30.18 3.26 -9.21
N MET A 165 29.65 4.16 -10.05
CA MET A 165 29.88 5.59 -9.96
C MET A 165 28.63 6.26 -9.41
N LEU A 166 28.82 7.28 -8.58
CA LEU A 166 27.73 8.07 -8.03
C LEU A 166 27.34 9.17 -9.03
N VAL A 167 26.06 9.30 -9.33
CA VAL A 167 25.53 10.40 -10.13
C VAL A 167 24.61 11.27 -9.28
N VAL A 168 24.93 12.56 -9.21
CA VAL A 168 24.21 13.56 -8.42
C VAL A 168 23.58 14.57 -9.37
N GLY A 169 22.26 14.67 -9.32
CA GLY A 169 21.50 15.69 -10.04
C GLY A 169 21.14 16.85 -9.12
N THR A 170 21.28 18.07 -9.64
CA THR A 170 20.77 19.30 -9.04
C THR A 170 19.76 19.94 -9.99
N ALA A 171 19.17 21.07 -9.61
CA ALA A 171 18.24 21.79 -10.48
C ALA A 171 18.87 22.22 -11.83
N THR A 172 20.19 22.44 -11.87
CA THR A 172 20.87 22.98 -13.06
C THR A 172 22.14 22.22 -13.44
N SER A 173 22.44 21.08 -12.82
CA SER A 173 23.68 20.35 -13.11
C SER A 173 23.55 18.85 -12.87
N LEU A 174 24.41 18.10 -13.54
CA LEU A 174 24.60 16.67 -13.37
C LEU A 174 26.09 16.40 -13.14
N LEU A 175 26.39 15.73 -12.04
CA LEU A 175 27.74 15.33 -11.64
C LEU A 175 27.83 13.80 -11.62
N ALA A 176 28.80 13.21 -12.32
CA ALA A 176 29.21 11.83 -12.13
C ALA A 176 30.54 11.80 -11.37
N TYR A 177 30.56 11.04 -10.29
CA TYR A 177 31.60 11.05 -9.27
C TYR A 177 32.08 9.65 -8.95
N ASN A 178 33.39 9.42 -9.04
CA ASN A 178 34.02 8.20 -8.57
C ASN A 178 34.34 8.36 -7.08
N VAL A 179 33.53 7.70 -6.25
CA VAL A 179 33.64 7.75 -4.79
C VAL A 179 34.93 7.11 -4.30
N ASP A 180 35.36 5.99 -4.89
CA ASP A 180 36.55 5.25 -4.45
C ASP A 180 37.85 6.04 -4.68
N THR A 181 37.96 6.70 -5.83
CA THR A 181 39.14 7.52 -6.15
C THR A 181 39.00 8.98 -5.77
N ASN A 182 37.84 9.40 -5.24
CA ASN A 182 37.52 10.79 -4.93
C ASN A 182 37.73 11.73 -6.14
N MET A 183 37.26 11.32 -7.32
CA MET A 183 37.45 12.05 -8.59
C MET A 183 36.13 12.37 -9.27
N GLU A 184 36.02 13.58 -9.83
CA GLU A 184 34.94 13.94 -10.75
C GLU A 184 35.21 13.33 -12.13
N LEU A 185 34.29 12.52 -12.63
CA LEU A 185 34.41 11.91 -13.95
C LEU A 185 33.78 12.80 -15.03
N PHE A 186 32.66 13.43 -14.69
CA PHE A 186 31.90 14.26 -15.60
C PHE A 186 31.08 15.27 -14.81
N TYR A 187 31.11 16.53 -15.25
CA TYR A 187 30.24 17.58 -14.75
C TYR A 187 29.62 18.30 -15.94
N ARG A 188 28.30 18.49 -15.90
CA ARG A 188 27.58 19.24 -16.94
C ARG A 188 26.49 20.08 -16.35
N GLU A 189 26.49 21.35 -16.69
CA GLU A 189 25.32 22.21 -16.48
C GLU A 189 24.20 21.79 -17.43
N VAL A 190 23.00 21.63 -16.88
CA VAL A 190 21.80 21.23 -17.59
C VAL A 190 20.82 22.40 -17.50
N SER A 191 20.58 23.07 -18.62
CA SER A 191 19.52 24.09 -18.71
C SER A 191 18.21 23.42 -19.14
N ILE A 192 17.11 23.84 -18.53
CA ILE A 192 15.78 23.55 -19.05
C ILE A 192 15.64 24.37 -20.33
N MET A 193 15.55 23.69 -21.47
CA MET A 193 15.37 24.33 -22.78
C MET A 193 13.89 24.60 -23.04
#